data_AF-A0A975IVE2-F1
#
_entry.id   AF-A0A975IVE2-F1
#
_cell.length_a   1.000
_cell.length_b   1.000
_cell.length_c   1.000
_cell.angle_alpha   90.00
_cell.angle_beta   90.00
_cell.angle_gamma   90.00
#
_symmetry.space_group_name_H-M   'P 1'
#
loop_
_entity.id
_entity.type
_entity.pdbx_description
1 polymer ?
#
loop_
_entity_poly.entity_id
_entity_poly.type
_entity_poly.pdbx_seq_one_letter_code
_entity_poly.pdbx_strand_id
1 'polypeptide(L)'
;MIMYSIRARSAKAGSEPAQWAKQVAQLVEKRTGIHTDVATRLAGTQDIVWVTRYDSLAQWEKASHALLEDSEYQGMLKIAQDRGLFVTETVEAALWQGL
;
A
#
# COMPACT_ATOMS: atom_id res chain seq x y z
N MET A 1 2.12 -20.51 0.45
CA MET A 1 2.51 -19.22 -0.15
C MET A 1 1.29 -18.55 -0.75
N ILE A 2 0.98 -17.34 -0.27
CA ILE A 2 -0.11 -16.47 -0.70
C ILE A 2 0.52 -15.21 -1.27
N MET A 3 0.05 -14.77 -2.43
CA MET A 3 0.44 -13.49 -3.00
C MET A 3 -0.74 -12.55 -2.91
N TYR A 4 -0.51 -11.38 -2.32
CA TYR A 4 -1.49 -10.33 -2.18
C TYR A 4 -1.00 -9.10 -2.93
N SER A 5 -1.90 -8.44 -3.65
CA SER A 5 -1.54 -7.24 -4.40
C SER A 5 -2.62 -6.18 -4.32
N ILE A 6 -2.19 -4.94 -4.15
CA ILE A 6 -3.02 -3.74 -4.09
C ILE A 6 -2.61 -2.85 -5.26
N ARG A 7 -3.58 -2.34 -6.02
CA ARG A 7 -3.35 -1.37 -7.08
C ARG A 7 -4.03 -0.04 -6.75
N ALA A 8 -3.28 1.05 -6.78
CA ALA A 8 -3.82 2.41 -6.73
C ALA A 8 -3.49 3.17 -8.01
N ARG A 9 -4.46 3.95 -8.51
CA ARG A 9 -4.22 4.86 -9.64
C ARG A 9 -3.81 6.21 -9.10
N SER A 10 -2.69 6.75 -9.57
CA SER A 10 -2.30 8.09 -9.18
C SER A 10 -3.25 9.15 -9.76
N ALA A 11 -3.62 10.13 -8.92
CA ALA A 11 -4.37 11.30 -9.33
C ALA A 11 -3.46 12.45 -9.79
N LYS A 12 -2.14 12.35 -9.58
CA LYS A 12 -1.16 13.38 -9.92
C LYS A 12 -0.11 12.84 -10.86
N ALA A 13 0.34 13.67 -11.80
CA ALA A 13 1.55 13.41 -12.54
C ALA A 13 2.78 13.62 -11.64
N GLY A 14 3.81 12.79 -11.79
CA GLY A 14 5.12 13.00 -11.16
C GLY A 14 5.56 11.86 -10.23
N SER A 15 6.67 12.09 -9.53
CA SER A 15 7.33 11.06 -8.71
C SER A 15 6.77 10.93 -7.29
N GLU A 16 6.01 11.91 -6.81
CA GLU A 16 5.51 11.98 -5.42
C GLU A 16 4.69 10.74 -5.00
N PRO A 17 3.71 10.25 -5.79
CA PRO A 17 2.97 9.02 -5.46
C PRO A 17 3.90 7.80 -5.35
N ALA A 18 4.90 7.70 -6.23
CA ALA A 18 5.86 6.59 -6.23
C ALA A 18 6.83 6.65 -5.05
N GLN A 19 7.23 7.85 -4.63
CA GLN A 19 8.05 8.04 -3.44
C GLN A 19 7.27 7.69 -2.17
N TRP A 20 6.03 8.17 -2.04
CA TRP A 20 5.15 7.81 -0.94
C TRP A 20 4.91 6.30 -0.89
N ALA A 21 4.68 5.66 -2.04
CA ALA A 21 4.44 4.23 -2.12
C ALA A 21 5.63 3.38 -1.63
N LYS A 22 6.85 3.83 -1.89
CA LYS A 22 8.07 3.19 -1.36
C LYS A 22 8.20 3.39 0.14
N GLN A 23 7.87 4.58 0.66
CA GLN A 23 7.92 4.86 2.09
C GLN A 23 6.93 3.99 2.87
N VAL A 24 5.69 3.84 2.39
CA VAL A 24 4.72 2.97 3.06
C VAL A 24 5.13 1.50 3.00
N ALA A 25 5.73 1.03 1.90
CA ALA A 25 6.25 -0.34 1.82
C ALA A 25 7.41 -0.59 2.80
N GLN A 26 8.32 0.37 2.95
CA GLN A 26 9.40 0.32 3.95
C GLN A 26 8.85 0.30 5.38
N LEU A 27 7.79 1.06 5.66
CA LEU A 27 7.13 1.04 6.96
C LEU A 27 6.47 -0.31 7.21
N VAL A 28 5.74 -0.87 6.24
CA VAL A 28 5.13 -2.19 6.33
C VAL A 28 6.17 -3.26 6.63
N GLU A 29 7.30 -3.26 5.92
CA GLU A 29 8.40 -4.20 6.17
C GLU A 29 9.00 -4.02 7.56
N LYS A 30 9.23 -2.77 8.00
CA LYS A 30 9.74 -2.47 9.35
C LYS A 30 8.80 -2.95 10.46
N ARG A 31 7.48 -2.88 10.25
CA ARG A 31 6.47 -3.26 11.27
C ARG A 31 6.17 -4.75 11.29
N THR A 32 6.13 -5.38 10.12
CA THR A 32 5.62 -6.75 9.98
C THR A 32 6.74 -7.76 9.73
N GLY A 33 7.92 -7.31 9.32
CA GLY A 33 9.00 -8.16 8.80
C GLY A 33 8.71 -8.73 7.41
N ILE A 34 7.65 -8.27 6.74
CA ILE A 34 7.21 -8.79 5.45
C ILE A 34 7.57 -7.82 4.34
N HIS A 35 8.39 -8.31 3.42
CA HIS A 35 8.82 -7.53 2.25
C HIS A 35 7.65 -7.25 1.32
N THR A 36 7.53 -5.99 0.89
CA THR A 36 6.51 -5.53 -0.06
C THR A 36 7.19 -4.86 -1.26
N ASP A 37 7.04 -5.47 -2.42
CA ASP A 37 7.49 -4.93 -3.70
C ASP A 37 6.58 -3.78 -4.14
N VAL A 38 7.17 -2.72 -4.69
CA VAL A 38 6.43 -1.58 -5.26
C VAL A 38 6.75 -1.44 -6.73
N ALA A 39 5.74 -1.63 -7.58
CA ALA A 39 5.84 -1.42 -9.02
C ALA A 39 5.10 -0.15 -9.44
N THR A 40 5.63 0.57 -10.42
CA THR A 40 4.98 1.72 -11.05
C THR A 40 4.82 1.46 -12.53
N ARG A 41 3.59 1.56 -13.04
CA ARG A 41 3.32 1.48 -14.47
C ARG A 41 3.67 2.81 -15.13
N LEU A 42 4.62 2.78 -16.07
CA LEU A 42 5.14 3.98 -16.75
C LEU A 42 4.40 4.32 -18.07
N ALA A 43 3.40 3.54 -18.48
CA ALA A 43 2.65 3.74 -19.72
C ALA A 43 1.13 3.79 -19.47
N GLY A 44 0.48 4.88 -19.88
CA GLY A 44 -0.95 5.14 -19.64
C GLY A 44 -1.20 5.90 -18.35
N THR A 45 -2.24 5.55 -17.60
CA THR A 45 -2.43 6.07 -16.24
C THR A 45 -1.32 5.56 -15.32
N GLN A 46 -0.73 6.46 -14.53
CA GLN A 46 0.33 6.09 -13.59
C GLN A 46 -0.29 5.29 -12.43
N ASP A 47 -0.22 3.96 -12.54
CA ASP A 47 -0.70 3.04 -11.51
C ASP A 47 0.48 2.58 -10.64
N ILE A 48 0.23 2.46 -9.35
CA ILE A 48 1.14 1.86 -8.38
C ILE A 48 0.57 0.53 -7.93
N VAL A 49 1.42 -0.48 -7.88
CA VAL A 49 1.06 -1.81 -7.40
C VAL A 49 1.99 -2.18 -6.26
N TRP A 50 1.42 -2.50 -5.11
CA TRP A 50 2.12 -3.19 -4.02
C TRP A 50 1.89 -4.69 -4.17
N VAL A 51 2.95 -5.47 -4.07
CA VAL A 51 2.89 -6.94 -4.10
C VAL A 51 3.60 -7.47 -2.86
N THR A 52 2.89 -8.26 -2.08
CA THR A 52 3.40 -8.83 -0.84
C THR A 52 3.23 -10.34 -0.88
N ARG A 53 4.26 -11.06 -0.42
CA ARG A 53 4.25 -12.52 -0.35
C ARG A 53 4.17 -12.95 1.11
N TYR A 54 3.27 -13.87 1.39
CA TYR A 54 3.06 -14.46 2.69
C TYR A 54 3.25 -15.98 2.59
N ASP A 55 3.83 -16.60 3.61
CA ASP A 55 4.02 -18.04 3.69
C ASP A 55 2.70 -18.76 4.00
N SER A 56 1.85 -18.13 4.81
CA SER A 56 0.58 -18.67 5.29
C SER A 56 -0.49 -17.59 5.49
N LEU A 57 -1.75 -18.00 5.61
CA LEU A 57 -2.85 -17.10 5.93
C LEU A 57 -2.68 -16.45 7.31
N ALA A 58 -2.21 -17.21 8.31
CA ALA A 58 -1.95 -16.69 9.66
C ALA A 58 -0.90 -15.56 9.67
N GLN A 59 0.12 -15.64 8.78
CA GLN A 59 1.09 -14.56 8.64
C GLN A 59 0.45 -13.30 8.03
N TRP A 60 -0.44 -13.47 7.05
CA TRP A 60 -1.21 -12.38 6.48
C TRP A 60 -2.10 -11.71 7.53
N GLU A 61 -2.88 -12.48 8.29
CA GLU A 61 -3.75 -11.96 9.35
C GLU A 61 -2.95 -11.18 10.41
N LYS A 62 -1.85 -11.77 10.90
CA LYS A 62 -0.97 -11.12 11.88
C LYS A 62 -0.42 -9.78 11.36
N ALA A 63 0.00 -9.73 10.10
CA ALA A 63 0.52 -8.52 9.49
C ALA A 63 -0.58 -7.46 9.30
N SER A 64 -1.77 -7.87 8.86
CA SER A 64 -2.93 -6.98 8.71
C SER A 64 -3.33 -6.35 10.04
N HIS A 65 -3.41 -7.15 11.11
CA HIS A 65 -3.70 -6.64 12.46
C HIS A 65 -2.64 -5.65 12.95
N ALA A 66 -1.36 -5.98 12.77
CA ALA A 66 -0.27 -5.09 13.18
C ALA A 66 -0.32 -3.72 12.46
N LEU A 67 -0.73 -3.68 11.19
CA LEU A 67 -0.85 -2.44 10.42
C LEU A 67 -2.12 -1.65 10.78
N LEU A 68 -3.23 -2.32 11.10
CA LEU A 68 -4.46 -1.65 11.53
C LEU A 68 -4.26 -0.86 12.82
N GLU A 69 -3.45 -1.38 13.74
CA GLU A 69 -3.16 -0.76 15.04
C GLU A 69 -1.99 0.24 14.98
N ASP A 70 -1.26 0.33 13.86
CA ASP A 70 -0.08 1.19 13.74
C ASP A 70 -0.44 2.63 13.35
N SER A 71 -0.28 3.55 14.30
CA SER A 71 -0.64 4.97 14.10
C SER A 71 0.22 5.69 13.05
N GLU A 72 1.47 5.27 12.84
CA GLU A 72 2.35 5.83 11.81
C GLU A 72 1.84 5.42 10.42
N TYR A 73 1.42 4.17 10.27
CA TYR A 73 0.81 3.65 9.05
C TYR A 73 -0.50 4.37 8.74
N GLN A 74 -1.39 4.52 9.73
CA GLN A 74 -2.63 5.29 9.56
C GLN A 74 -2.35 6.76 9.18
N GLY A 75 -1.31 7.37 9.77
CA GLY A 75 -0.83 8.71 9.41
C GLY A 75 -0.37 8.81 7.95
N MET A 76 0.37 7.80 7.46
CA MET A 76 0.81 7.75 6.06
C MET A 76 -0.38 7.66 5.10
N LEU A 77 -1.41 6.89 5.43
CA LEU A 77 -2.64 6.80 4.63
C LEU A 77 -3.36 8.15 4.59
N LYS A 78 -3.48 8.82 5.74
CA LYS A 78 -4.06 10.16 5.82
C LYS A 78 -3.29 11.18 4.98
N ILE A 79 -1.96 11.13 4.98
CA ILE A 79 -1.13 12.00 4.12
C ILE A 79 -1.46 11.78 2.63
N ALA A 80 -1.64 10.54 2.19
CA ALA A 80 -1.99 10.26 0.79
C ALA A 80 -3.36 10.83 0.42
N GLN A 81 -4.33 10.72 1.34
CA GLN A 81 -5.68 11.25 1.19
C GLN A 81 -5.68 12.78 1.18
N ASP A 82 -5.10 13.42 2.20
CA ASP A 82 -5.07 14.88 2.35
C ASP A 82 -4.32 15.56 1.18
N ARG A 83 -3.31 14.87 0.62
CA ARG A 83 -2.56 15.38 -0.54
C ARG A 83 -3.15 14.97 -1.87
N GLY A 84 -4.20 14.14 -1.91
CA GLY A 84 -4.84 13.68 -3.14
C GLY A 84 -3.86 12.96 -4.08
N LEU A 85 -3.02 12.07 -3.54
CA LEU A 85 -1.99 11.37 -4.35
C LEU A 85 -2.58 10.33 -5.30
N PHE A 86 -3.73 9.77 -4.94
CA PHE A 86 -4.42 8.71 -5.66
C PHE A 86 -5.87 9.04 -5.86
N VAL A 87 -6.48 8.41 -6.88
CA VAL A 87 -7.92 8.49 -7.10
C VAL A 87 -8.62 7.74 -5.97
N THR A 88 -9.52 8.43 -5.25
CA THR A 88 -10.14 8.01 -3.97
C THR A 88 -10.73 6.60 -4.02
N GLU A 89 -11.34 6.22 -5.16
CA GLU A 89 -11.93 4.90 -5.38
C GLU A 89 -10.91 3.73 -5.37
N THR A 90 -9.61 4.00 -5.45
CA THR A 90 -8.56 2.98 -5.58
C THR A 90 -7.77 2.69 -4.31
N VAL A 91 -7.83 3.57 -3.30
CA VAL A 91 -7.14 3.37 -2.01
C VAL A 91 -8.08 2.79 -0.96
N GLU A 92 -9.34 3.22 -0.94
CA GLU A 92 -10.37 2.67 -0.04
C GLU A 92 -10.77 1.24 -0.43
N ALA A 93 -10.89 0.92 -1.72
CA ALA A 93 -11.22 -0.44 -2.17
C ALA A 93 -10.07 -1.45 -1.99
N ALA A 94 -8.82 -0.99 -2.00
CA ALA A 94 -7.66 -1.87 -2.03
C ALA A 94 -7.05 -2.14 -0.64
N LEU A 95 -7.24 -1.24 0.33
CA LEU A 95 -6.76 -1.42 1.70
C LEU A 95 -7.85 -1.83 2.71
N TRP A 96 -9.13 -1.58 2.41
CA TRP A 96 -10.19 -1.64 3.44
C TRP A 96 -11.36 -2.59 3.19
N GLN A 97 -11.54 -3.18 2.00
CA GLN A 97 -12.65 -4.14 1.76
C GLN A 97 -12.28 -5.60 2.06
N GLY A 98 -11.58 -5.80 3.17
CA GLY A 98 -11.24 -7.11 3.72
C GLY A 98 -11.74 -7.32 5.15
N LEU A 99 -12.84 -6.65 5.55
CA LEU A 99 -13.69 -6.99 6.69
C LEU A 99 -15.14 -6.62 6.37
#